data_AF-A0A534N8B4-F1
#
_entry.id   AF-A0A534N8B4-F1
#
_cell.length_a   1.000
_cell.length_b   1.000
_cell.length_c   1.000
_cell.angle_alpha   90.00
_cell.angle_beta   90.00
_cell.angle_gamma   90.00
#
_symmetry.space_group_name_H-M   'P 1'
#
loop_
_entity.id
_entity.type
_entity.pdbx_description
1 polymer ?
#
loop_
_entity_poly.entity_id
_entity_poly.type
_entity_poly.pdbx_seq_one_letter_code
_entity_poly.pdbx_strand_id
1 'polypeptide(L)' 'VIGCALAKAAGAAFVKTSTGFGPGGATVEDVALMRQVVGDDFGVKASGGVRTAADARRMLEAGANRLGTSASVAIVTGE' A
#
# COMPACT_ATOMS: atom_id res chain seq x y z
N VAL A 1 -6.89 -8.07 7.69
CA VAL A 1 -7.25 -9.43 7.20
C VAL A 1 -8.70 -9.54 6.75
N ILE A 2 -9.71 -9.49 7.65
CA ILE A 2 -11.13 -9.66 7.28
C ILE A 2 -11.58 -8.66 6.20
N GLY A 3 -11.22 -7.38 6.35
CA GLY A 3 -11.54 -6.35 5.34
C GLY A 3 -10.99 -6.65 3.94
N CYS A 4 -9.81 -7.29 3.86
CA CYS A 4 -9.22 -7.66 2.57
C CYS A 4 -9.96 -8.84 1.92
N ALA A 5 -10.32 -9.85 2.72
CA ALA A 5 -11.12 -10.99 2.26
C ALA A 5 -12.51 -10.54 1.76
N LEU A 6 -13.19 -9.67 2.51
CA LEU A 6 -14.48 -9.11 2.11
C LEU A 6 -14.38 -8.26 0.84
N ALA A 7 -13.38 -7.38 0.74
CA ALA A 7 -13.17 -6.57 -0.46
C ALA A 7 -12.93 -7.44 -1.71
N LYS A 8 -12.13 -8.50 -1.57
CA LYS A 8 -11.88 -9.46 -2.65
C LYS A 8 -13.15 -10.22 -3.04
N ALA A 9 -13.88 -10.75 -2.06
CA ALA A 9 -15.14 -11.46 -2.30
C ALA A 9 -16.21 -10.57 -2.96
N ALA A 10 -16.21 -9.26 -2.64
CA ALA A 10 -17.09 -8.27 -3.25
C ALA A 10 -16.66 -7.83 -4.65
N GLY A 11 -15.55 -8.34 -5.19
CA GLY A 11 -15.08 -8.02 -6.54
C GLY A 11 -14.39 -6.65 -6.68
N ALA A 12 -13.88 -6.07 -5.59
CA ALA A 12 -13.00 -4.91 -5.70
C ALA A 12 -11.73 -5.26 -6.50
N ALA A 13 -11.04 -4.26 -7.05
CA ALA A 13 -9.76 -4.48 -7.75
C ALA A 13 -8.53 -4.30 -6.82
N PHE A 14 -8.69 -3.49 -5.77
CA PHE A 14 -7.61 -3.11 -4.87
C PHE A 14 -8.07 -3.04 -3.43
N VAL A 15 -7.15 -3.33 -2.52
CA VAL A 15 -7.20 -2.93 -1.11
C VAL A 15 -6.19 -1.81 -0.86
N LYS A 16 -6.50 -0.90 0.06
CA LYS A 16 -5.69 0.29 0.37
C LYS A 16 -5.41 0.36 1.88
N THR A 17 -4.18 0.67 2.28
CA THR A 17 -3.77 0.70 3.70
C THR A 17 -4.48 1.79 4.49
N SER A 18 -4.33 3.07 4.11
CA SER A 18 -4.68 4.20 4.99
C SER A 18 -5.28 5.38 4.21
N THR A 19 -6.13 6.17 4.86
CA THR A 19 -6.71 7.39 4.26
C THR A 19 -5.71 8.54 4.19
N GLY A 20 -4.75 8.60 5.12
CA GLY A 20 -3.84 9.73 5.32
C GLY A 20 -4.33 10.75 6.34
N PHE A 21 -5.54 10.58 6.89
CA PHE A 21 -6.15 11.46 7.89
C PHE A 21 -6.29 10.81 9.27
N GLY A 22 -6.07 9.49 9.36
CA GLY A 22 -6.01 8.78 10.63
C GLY A 22 -4.66 8.96 11.34
N PRO A 23 -4.50 8.39 12.55
CA PRO A 23 -3.28 8.53 13.33
C PRO A 23 -2.07 7.76 12.77
N GLY A 24 -2.27 6.91 11.75
CA GLY A 24 -1.24 6.05 11.17
C GLY A 24 -1.27 6.00 9.63
N GLY A 25 -0.17 5.51 9.06
CA GLY A 25 0.04 5.34 7.63
C GLY A 25 0.26 3.88 7.23
N ALA A 26 0.83 3.67 6.05
CA ALA A 26 1.24 2.35 5.58
C ALA A 26 2.49 1.88 6.35
N THR A 27 2.45 0.62 6.79
CA THR A 27 3.63 -0.11 7.30
C THR A 27 3.98 -1.24 6.34
N VAL A 28 5.24 -1.71 6.39
CA VAL A 28 5.69 -2.85 5.56
C VAL A 28 4.92 -4.11 5.94
N GLU A 29 4.69 -4.27 7.24
CA GLU A 29 3.99 -5.40 7.84
C GLU A 29 2.53 -5.45 7.38
N ASP A 30 1.82 -4.31 7.37
CA ASP A 30 0.44 -4.24 6.88
C ASP A 30 0.35 -4.56 5.39
N VAL A 31 1.28 -4.05 4.58
CA VAL A 31 1.30 -4.32 3.13
C VAL A 31 1.55 -5.80 2.86
N ALA A 32 2.53 -6.41 3.53
CA ALA A 32 2.84 -7.83 3.40
C ALA A 32 1.65 -8.70 3.83
N LEU A 33 1.01 -8.37 4.95
CA LEU A 33 -0.19 -9.05 5.43
C LEU A 33 -1.35 -8.93 4.44
N MET A 34 -1.57 -7.72 3.89
CA MET A 34 -2.61 -7.50 2.87
C MET A 34 -2.35 -8.34 1.63
N ARG A 35 -1.10 -8.36 1.12
CA ARG A 35 -0.68 -9.18 -0.03
C ARG A 35 -0.95 -10.67 0.22
N GLN A 36 -0.53 -11.20 1.38
CA GLN A 36 -0.75 -12.61 1.74
C GLN A 36 -2.24 -12.99 1.70
N VAL A 37 -3.13 -12.08 2.09
CA VAL A 37 -4.58 -12.35 2.12
C VAL A 37 -5.22 -12.25 0.73
N VAL A 38 -4.82 -11.27 -0.09
CA VAL A 38 -5.47 -11.04 -1.40
C VAL A 38 -4.85 -11.88 -2.53
N GLY A 39 -3.65 -12.43 -2.36
CA GLY A 39 -2.93 -13.19 -3.38
C GLY A 39 -2.38 -12.31 -4.51
N ASP A 40 -1.78 -12.91 -5.53
CA ASP A 40 -0.99 -12.17 -6.53
C ASP A 40 -1.83 -11.43 -7.58
N ASP A 41 -3.01 -11.95 -7.91
CA ASP A 41 -3.92 -11.39 -8.94
C ASP A 41 -4.76 -10.20 -8.46
N PHE A 42 -4.48 -9.69 -7.26
CA PHE A 42 -5.26 -8.63 -6.63
C PHE A 42 -4.38 -7.43 -6.26
N GLY A 43 -4.92 -6.23 -6.40
CA GLY A 43 -4.18 -5.00 -6.17
C GLY A 43 -3.97 -4.66 -4.68
N VAL A 44 -2.76 -4.30 -4.30
CA VAL A 44 -2.45 -3.71 -2.99
C VAL A 44 -1.90 -2.29 -3.18
N LYS A 45 -2.54 -1.31 -2.53
CA LYS A 45 -2.12 0.10 -2.53
C LYS A 45 -1.62 0.53 -1.15
N ALA A 46 -0.33 0.84 -1.05
CA ALA A 46 0.26 1.46 0.14
C ALA A 46 0.07 2.98 0.08
N SER A 47 -0.52 3.59 1.10
CA SER A 47 -0.68 5.05 1.18
C SER A 47 -0.68 5.59 2.59
N GLY A 48 -0.17 6.82 2.75
CA GLY A 48 0.07 7.46 4.03
C GLY A 48 1.48 7.17 4.53
N GLY A 49 2.31 8.21 4.65
CA GLY A 49 3.67 8.08 5.20
C GLY A 49 4.78 7.68 4.21
N VAL A 50 4.47 7.37 2.95
CA VAL A 50 5.48 7.06 1.91
C VAL A 50 6.06 8.38 1.37
N ARG A 51 7.24 8.80 1.86
CA ARG A 51 7.81 10.12 1.53
C ARG A 51 9.11 10.07 0.75
N THR A 52 9.88 8.99 0.89
CA THR A 52 11.20 8.85 0.26
C THR A 52 11.22 7.71 -0.76
N ALA A 53 12.21 7.73 -1.65
CA ALA A 53 12.46 6.62 -2.57
C ALA A 53 12.72 5.29 -1.83
N ALA A 54 13.35 5.36 -0.65
CA ALA A 54 13.56 4.20 0.21
C ALA A 54 12.24 3.65 0.76
N ASP A 55 11.33 4.51 1.24
CA ASP A 55 9.99 4.07 1.69
C ASP A 55 9.20 3.44 0.54
N ALA A 56 9.21 4.09 -0.64
CA ALA A 56 8.54 3.60 -1.81
C ALA A 56 9.01 2.18 -2.18
N ARG A 57 10.33 1.97 -2.21
CA ARG A 57 10.92 0.67 -2.52
C ARG A 57 10.55 -0.40 -1.49
N ARG A 58 10.61 -0.09 -0.19
CA ARG A 58 10.18 -1.03 0.87
C ARG A 58 8.72 -1.46 0.71
N MET A 59 7.83 -0.54 0.35
CA MET A 59 6.41 -0.87 0.15
C MET A 59 6.19 -1.75 -1.09
N LEU A 60 6.93 -1.51 -2.17
CA LEU A 60 6.87 -2.35 -3.37
C LEU A 60 7.41 -3.76 -3.08
N GLU A 61 8.55 -3.87 -2.39
CA GLU A 61 9.14 -5.15 -1.96
C GLU A 61 8.22 -5.93 -1.02
N ALA A 62 7.47 -5.23 -0.16
CA ALA A 62 6.45 -5.83 0.71
C ALA A 62 5.23 -6.37 -0.07
N GLY A 63 5.10 -6.05 -1.36
CA GLY A 63 4.03 -6.55 -2.22
C GLY A 63 2.98 -5.51 -2.59
N ALA A 64 3.19 -4.21 -2.40
CA ALA A 64 2.31 -3.19 -2.99
C ALA A 64 2.48 -3.12 -4.51
N ASN A 65 1.38 -3.02 -5.26
CA ASN A 65 1.44 -2.70 -6.70
C ASN A 65 1.41 -1.19 -6.93
N ARG A 66 0.83 -0.43 -6.00
CA ARG A 66 0.60 1.01 -6.16
C ARG A 66 0.93 1.78 -4.89
N LEU A 67 1.52 2.95 -5.06
CA LEU A 67 1.80 3.89 -3.98
C LEU A 67 0.86 5.09 -4.07
N GLY A 68 0.29 5.51 -2.94
CA GLY A 68 -0.45 6.76 -2.79
C GLY A 68 0.33 7.75 -1.94
N THR A 69 0.91 8.77 -2.58
CA THR A 69 1.78 9.76 -1.92
C THR A 69 1.67 11.11 -2.63
N SER A 70 1.81 12.20 -1.87
CA SER A 70 1.96 13.57 -2.38
C SER A 70 3.42 13.94 -2.65
N ALA A 71 4.38 13.13 -2.19
CA ALA A 71 5.82 13.35 -2.39
C ALA A 71 6.33 12.69 -3.68
N SER A 72 5.46 12.45 -4.67
CA SER A 72 5.82 11.64 -5.84
C SER A 72 6.97 12.23 -6.66
N VAL A 73 7.05 13.56 -6.77
CA VAL A 73 8.14 14.23 -7.50
C VAL A 73 9.48 13.96 -6.80
N ALA A 74 9.58 14.31 -5.51
CA ALA A 74 10.75 14.07 -4.68
C ALA A 74 11.20 12.59 -4.73
N ILE A 75 10.25 11.65 -4.66
CA ILE A 75 10.53 10.21 -4.75
C ILE A 75 11.20 9.82 -6.08
N VAL A 76 10.78 10.40 -7.20
CA VAL A 76 11.34 10.05 -8.53
C VAL A 76 12.57 10.87 -8.90
N THR A 77 12.75 12.06 -8.31
CA THR A 77 13.92 12.93 -8.53
C THR A 77 15.05 12.68 -7.53
N GLY A 78 14.76 12.05 -6.38
CA GLY A 78 15.74 11.80 -5.31
C GLY A 78 16.00 13.03 -4.43
N GLU A 79 15.10 14.01 -4.45
CA GLU A 79 15.13 15.23 -3.63
C GLU A 79 14.57 15.04 -2.22
#